data_AF-A0AAN4ZCZ6-F1
#
_entry.id   AF-A0AAN4ZCZ6-F1
#
_cell.length_a   1.000
_cell.length_b   1.000
_cell.length_c   1.000
_cell.angle_alpha   90.00
_cell.angle_beta   90.00
_cell.angle_gamma   90.00
#
_symmetry.space_group_name_H-M   'P 1'
#
loop_
_entity.id
_entity.type
_entity.pdbx_description
1 polymer ?
#
loop_
_entity_poly.entity_id
_entity_poly.type
_entity_poly.pdbx_seq_one_letter_code
_entity_poly.pdbx_strand_id
1 'polypeptide(L)'
;LTKQEEIEKAFKNNTKMVWLESPSNPLLKVVDIQAVVTAARKANPDIVVVVDNTFMSPFFQNPLSLGADVVLHSITKYINGHSDVLMGCAITNREDFREHLAFQQIAVGALPSPFDCFLVNRGIKTLHLRMKAHSENALAVAQWLEKNERVEKVLHPALPSHP
;
A
#
# COMPACT_ATOMS: atom_id res chain seq x y z
N LEU A 1 3.76 14.22 7.98
CA LEU A 1 4.47 14.32 6.68
C LEU A 1 3.66 14.86 5.49
N THR A 2 2.37 14.55 5.36
CA THR A 2 1.54 15.04 4.24
C THR A 2 1.41 16.57 4.28
N LYS A 3 1.83 17.27 3.21
CA LYS A 3 1.65 18.72 3.05
C LYS A 3 0.47 18.96 2.11
N GLN A 4 -0.74 19.10 2.66
CA GLN A 4 -1.97 19.20 1.87
C GLN A 4 -1.95 20.33 0.84
N GLU A 5 -1.44 21.52 1.21
CA GLU A 5 -1.35 22.65 0.29
C GLU A 5 -0.51 22.35 -0.96
N GLU A 6 0.58 21.60 -0.81
CA GLU A 6 1.45 21.23 -1.92
C GLU A 6 0.76 20.23 -2.86
N ILE A 7 -0.10 19.36 -2.31
CA ILE A 7 -0.90 18.42 -3.08
C ILE A 7 -1.96 19.17 -3.89
N GLU A 8 -2.69 20.08 -3.24
CA GLU A 8 -3.72 20.88 -3.91
C GLU A 8 -3.13 21.74 -5.05
N LYS A 9 -1.95 22.33 -4.85
CA LYS A 9 -1.24 23.09 -5.89
C LYS A 9 -0.71 22.24 -7.04
N ALA A 10 -0.47 20.94 -6.82
CA ALA A 10 0.06 20.05 -7.83
C ALA A 10 -0.99 19.60 -8.87
N PHE A 11 -2.29 19.75 -8.55
CA PHE A 11 -3.36 19.39 -9.47
C PHE A 11 -3.43 20.32 -10.68
N LYS A 12 -3.65 19.71 -11.85
CA LYS A 12 -3.81 20.38 -13.13
C LYS A 12 -5.14 19.96 -13.75
N ASN A 13 -5.62 20.73 -14.74
CA ASN A 13 -6.86 20.43 -15.45
C ASN A 13 -6.86 19.04 -16.12
N ASN A 14 -5.68 18.50 -16.44
CA ASN A 14 -5.52 17.18 -17.03
C ASN A 14 -5.13 16.08 -16.02
N THR A 15 -5.10 16.36 -14.71
CA THR A 15 -4.88 15.33 -13.70
C THR A 15 -6.06 14.35 -13.70
N LYS A 16 -5.76 13.06 -13.87
CA LYS A 16 -6.77 11.98 -13.87
C LYS A 16 -6.55 10.96 -12.77
N MET A 17 -5.36 10.91 -12.18
CA MET A 17 -5.00 9.93 -11.16
C MET A 17 -3.99 10.52 -10.18
N VAL A 18 -4.13 10.13 -8.91
CA VAL A 18 -3.15 10.29 -7.85
C VAL A 18 -2.71 8.90 -7.43
N TRP A 19 -1.40 8.68 -7.44
CA TRP A 19 -0.79 7.44 -7.00
C TRP A 19 0.06 7.71 -5.77
N LEU A 20 -0.18 6.98 -4.69
CA LEU A 20 0.59 7.11 -3.46
C LEU A 20 0.94 5.74 -2.87
N GLU A 21 1.97 5.74 -2.04
CA GLU A 21 2.44 4.60 -1.25
C GLU A 21 2.59 5.06 0.20
N SER A 22 2.04 4.30 1.14
CA SER A 22 2.08 4.65 2.57
C SER A 22 2.11 3.39 3.45
N PRO A 23 3.19 3.16 4.22
CA PRO A 23 4.46 3.88 4.24
C PRO A 23 5.27 3.72 2.93
N SER A 24 6.06 4.73 2.55
CA SER A 24 6.89 4.69 1.33
C SER A 24 8.14 3.81 1.47
N ASN A 25 8.55 3.11 0.41
CA ASN A 25 9.83 2.42 0.34
C ASN A 25 10.99 3.35 -0.14
N PRO A 26 12.17 3.38 0.51
CA PRO A 26 12.57 2.71 1.76
C PRO A 26 12.42 3.58 3.02
N LEU A 27 12.03 4.85 2.88
CA LEU A 27 12.11 5.85 3.95
C LEU A 27 10.93 5.84 4.94
N LEU A 28 9.95 4.97 4.72
CA LEU A 28 8.74 4.77 5.54
C LEU A 28 7.93 6.05 5.82
N LYS A 29 7.95 7.02 4.89
CA LYS A 29 7.13 8.21 5.00
C LYS A 29 5.65 7.82 4.98
N VAL A 30 4.91 8.28 5.99
CA VAL A 30 3.48 8.03 6.11
C VAL A 30 2.71 9.17 5.44
N VAL A 31 1.76 8.80 4.59
CA VAL A 31 0.82 9.72 3.95
C VAL A 31 -0.57 9.50 4.53
N ASP A 32 -1.19 10.57 5.00
CA ASP A 32 -2.63 10.60 5.31
C ASP A 32 -3.45 10.40 4.03
N ILE A 33 -3.94 9.16 3.85
CA ILE A 33 -4.71 8.75 2.67
C ILE A 33 -6.03 9.53 2.59
N GLN A 34 -6.71 9.74 3.70
CA GLN A 34 -8.02 10.41 3.70
C GLN A 34 -7.88 11.87 3.29
N ALA A 35 -6.85 12.56 3.78
CA ALA A 35 -6.56 13.93 3.37
C ALA A 35 -6.27 14.04 1.87
N VAL A 36 -5.51 13.08 1.29
CA VAL A 36 -5.25 13.05 -0.15
C VAL A 36 -6.53 12.81 -0.95
N VAL A 37 -7.38 11.89 -0.51
CA VAL A 37 -8.69 11.62 -1.13
C VAL A 37 -9.53 12.89 -1.10
N THR A 38 -9.66 13.56 0.04
CA THR A 38 -10.43 14.81 0.15
C THR A 38 -9.90 15.89 -0.78
N ALA A 39 -8.57 16.09 -0.85
CA ALA A 39 -7.96 17.05 -1.75
C ALA A 39 -8.22 16.72 -3.23
N ALA A 40 -8.10 15.44 -3.62
CA ALA A 40 -8.38 14.99 -4.98
C ALA A 40 -9.85 15.25 -5.37
N ARG A 41 -10.79 14.89 -4.50
CA ARG A 41 -12.24 15.10 -4.73
C ARG A 41 -12.59 16.58 -4.84
N LYS A 42 -11.97 17.45 -4.03
CA LYS A 42 -12.15 18.91 -4.08
C LYS A 42 -11.66 19.50 -5.41
N ALA A 43 -10.55 18.99 -5.95
CA ALA A 43 -10.00 19.47 -7.21
C ALA A 43 -10.80 18.97 -8.42
N ASN A 44 -11.09 17.67 -8.47
CA ASN A 44 -11.96 17.07 -9.45
C ASN A 44 -12.43 15.68 -8.94
N PRO A 45 -13.74 15.45 -8.78
CA PRO A 45 -14.26 14.17 -8.27
C PRO A 45 -13.85 12.96 -9.11
N ASP A 46 -13.57 13.14 -10.40
CA ASP A 46 -13.17 12.08 -11.34
C ASP A 46 -11.71 11.63 -11.18
N ILE A 47 -10.88 12.33 -10.38
CA ILE A 47 -9.49 11.94 -10.14
C ILE A 47 -9.47 10.62 -9.37
N VAL A 48 -8.80 9.62 -9.93
CA VAL A 48 -8.70 8.29 -9.33
C VAL A 48 -7.58 8.27 -8.29
N VAL A 49 -7.85 7.83 -7.07
CA VAL A 49 -6.85 7.70 -6.02
C VAL A 49 -6.44 6.23 -5.87
N VAL A 50 -5.18 5.96 -6.17
CA VAL A 50 -4.56 4.62 -6.09
C VAL A 50 -3.58 4.59 -4.93
N VAL A 51 -3.72 3.59 -4.05
CA VAL A 51 -2.82 3.37 -2.92
C VAL A 51 -2.09 2.04 -3.10
N ASP A 52 -0.77 2.10 -3.25
CA ASP A 52 0.07 0.92 -3.06
C ASP A 52 0.17 0.63 -1.56
N ASN A 53 -0.45 -0.48 -1.16
CA ASN A 53 -0.58 -0.92 0.23
C ASN A 53 0.31 -2.14 0.52
N THR A 54 1.34 -2.37 -0.31
CA THR A 54 2.24 -3.52 -0.21
C THR A 54 2.88 -3.64 1.17
N PHE A 55 3.37 -2.55 1.76
CA PHE A 55 4.08 -2.57 3.05
C PHE A 55 3.18 -2.95 4.22
N MET A 56 1.95 -2.44 4.26
CA MET A 56 1.04 -2.66 5.39
C MET A 56 0.27 -3.98 5.27
N SER A 57 0.07 -4.47 4.03
CA SER A 57 -0.89 -5.52 3.71
C SER A 57 -2.34 -5.11 4.11
N PRO A 58 -3.38 -5.86 3.70
CA PRO A 58 -4.75 -5.56 4.16
C PRO A 58 -4.94 -5.79 5.67
N PHE A 59 -3.98 -6.44 6.35
CA PHE A 59 -4.07 -6.71 7.78
C PHE A 59 -3.92 -5.45 8.64
N PHE A 60 -3.02 -4.53 8.29
CA PHE A 60 -2.77 -3.32 9.08
C PHE A 60 -3.43 -2.06 8.51
N GLN A 61 -3.75 -2.04 7.21
CA GLN A 61 -4.32 -0.87 6.58
C GLN A 61 -5.29 -1.28 5.48
N ASN A 62 -6.48 -0.67 5.47
CA ASN A 62 -7.48 -0.83 4.40
C ASN A 62 -7.74 0.53 3.74
N PRO A 63 -7.01 0.88 2.67
CA PRO A 63 -7.18 2.19 2.03
C PRO A 63 -8.55 2.41 1.38
N LEU A 64 -9.27 1.35 0.98
CA LEU A 64 -10.63 1.49 0.45
C LEU A 64 -11.57 2.07 1.51
N SER A 65 -11.41 1.67 2.78
CA SER A 65 -12.16 2.25 3.90
C SER A 65 -11.79 3.72 4.17
N LEU A 66 -10.64 4.17 3.68
CA LEU A 66 -10.17 5.56 3.79
C LEU A 66 -10.54 6.41 2.54
N GLY A 67 -11.27 5.83 1.59
CA GLY A 67 -11.80 6.52 0.41
C GLY A 67 -10.96 6.40 -0.87
N ALA A 68 -9.91 5.57 -0.87
CA ALA A 68 -9.17 5.26 -2.10
C ALA A 68 -10.07 4.53 -3.12
N ASP A 69 -9.85 4.77 -4.41
CA ASP A 69 -10.59 4.10 -5.49
C ASP A 69 -10.02 2.70 -5.78
N VAL A 70 -8.68 2.58 -5.74
CA VAL A 70 -7.96 1.34 -6.06
C VAL A 70 -6.85 1.10 -5.03
N VAL A 71 -6.75 -0.14 -4.58
CA VAL A 71 -5.63 -0.60 -3.75
C VAL A 71 -4.79 -1.59 -4.55
N LEU A 72 -3.49 -1.36 -4.56
CA LEU A 72 -2.52 -2.24 -5.17
C LEU A 72 -1.71 -2.97 -4.12
N HIS A 73 -1.36 -4.21 -4.42
CA HIS A 73 -0.37 -4.96 -3.66
C HIS A 73 0.58 -5.70 -4.60
N SER A 74 1.87 -5.62 -4.32
CA SER A 74 2.82 -6.67 -4.67
C SER A 74 2.58 -7.86 -3.74
N ILE A 75 1.80 -8.84 -4.23
CA ILE A 75 1.49 -10.08 -3.50
C ILE A 75 2.77 -10.85 -3.16
N THR A 76 3.82 -10.71 -3.98
CA THR A 76 5.18 -11.23 -3.75
C THR A 76 5.70 -11.00 -2.34
N LYS A 77 5.30 -9.88 -1.71
CA LYS A 77 5.77 -9.49 -0.38
C LYS A 77 4.93 -10.18 0.70
N TYR A 78 4.23 -9.41 1.54
CA TYR A 78 3.63 -9.93 2.75
C TYR A 78 2.42 -10.85 2.53
N ILE A 79 1.65 -10.65 1.46
CA ILE A 79 0.43 -11.44 1.20
C ILE A 79 0.82 -12.90 0.96
N ASN A 80 1.73 -13.17 0.01
CA ASN A 80 2.32 -14.50 -0.15
C ASN A 80 3.15 -14.87 1.09
N GLY A 81 4.15 -14.05 1.44
CA GLY A 81 4.93 -14.17 2.67
C GLY A 81 5.97 -15.29 2.71
N HIS A 82 6.17 -16.01 1.60
CA HIS A 82 7.09 -17.16 1.54
C HIS A 82 8.22 -16.99 0.51
N SER A 83 8.32 -15.83 -0.14
CA SER A 83 9.40 -15.47 -1.08
C SER A 83 9.57 -16.41 -2.28
N ASP A 84 8.48 -17.09 -2.67
CA ASP A 84 8.44 -18.15 -3.70
C ASP A 84 7.44 -17.86 -4.83
N VAL A 85 6.76 -16.69 -4.81
CA VAL A 85 5.76 -16.31 -5.83
C VAL A 85 5.95 -14.86 -6.28
N LEU A 86 5.88 -14.62 -7.59
CA LEU A 86 5.79 -13.29 -8.20
C LEU A 86 4.34 -13.00 -8.64
N MET A 87 3.66 -12.07 -7.97
CA MET A 87 2.27 -11.75 -8.25
C MET A 87 1.92 -10.34 -7.78
N GLY A 88 0.98 -9.70 -8.47
CA GLY A 88 0.35 -8.44 -8.04
C GLY A 88 -1.17 -8.55 -8.05
N CYS A 89 -1.84 -7.67 -7.32
CA CYS A 89 -3.29 -7.49 -7.43
C CYS A 89 -3.68 -6.02 -7.38
N ALA A 90 -4.82 -5.73 -8.00
CA ALA A 90 -5.57 -4.49 -7.91
C ALA A 90 -6.95 -4.80 -7.34
N ILE A 91 -7.38 -4.04 -6.34
CA ILE A 91 -8.63 -4.23 -5.61
C ILE A 91 -9.40 -2.91 -5.67
N THR A 92 -10.69 -2.97 -6.00
CA THR A 92 -11.54 -1.79 -6.12
C THR A 92 -12.99 -2.12 -5.79
N ASN A 93 -13.75 -1.13 -5.31
CA ASN A 93 -15.21 -1.20 -5.18
C ASN A 93 -15.94 -0.56 -6.38
N ARG A 94 -15.19 0.01 -7.33
CA ARG A 94 -15.73 0.72 -8.49
C ARG A 94 -15.95 -0.24 -9.66
N GLU A 95 -17.19 -0.30 -10.12
CA GLU A 95 -17.60 -1.25 -11.16
C GLU A 95 -16.96 -0.93 -12.52
N ASP A 96 -16.87 0.35 -12.88
CA ASP A 96 -16.22 0.81 -14.10
C ASP A 96 -14.73 0.41 -14.14
N PHE A 97 -14.05 0.52 -12.99
CA PHE A 97 -12.66 0.06 -12.85
C PHE A 97 -12.56 -1.47 -12.89
N ARG A 98 -13.48 -2.18 -12.24
CA ARG A 98 -13.51 -3.65 -12.25
C ARG A 98 -13.62 -4.19 -13.67
N GLU A 99 -14.54 -3.65 -14.47
CA GLU A 99 -14.74 -4.03 -15.87
C GLU A 99 -13.51 -3.71 -16.71
N HIS A 100 -12.95 -2.51 -16.55
CA HIS A 100 -11.75 -2.11 -17.28
C HIS A 100 -10.55 -3.03 -16.94
N LEU A 101 -10.31 -3.30 -15.67
CA LEU A 101 -9.22 -4.18 -15.22
C LEU A 101 -9.40 -5.62 -15.70
N ALA A 102 -10.64 -6.13 -15.71
CA ALA A 102 -10.94 -7.46 -16.25
C ALA A 102 -10.65 -7.54 -17.75
N PHE A 103 -11.04 -6.52 -18.52
CA PHE A 103 -10.68 -6.42 -19.93
C PHE A 103 -9.16 -6.39 -20.14
N GLN A 104 -8.43 -5.58 -19.36
CA GLN A 104 -6.97 -5.50 -19.44
C GLN A 104 -6.30 -6.83 -19.10
N GLN A 105 -6.81 -7.58 -18.12
CA GLN A 105 -6.29 -8.91 -17.79
C GLN A 105 -6.36 -9.87 -18.98
N ILE A 106 -7.47 -9.84 -19.73
CA ILE A 106 -7.66 -10.68 -20.93
C ILE A 106 -6.82 -10.15 -22.10
N ALA A 107 -6.82 -8.84 -22.34
CA ALA A 107 -6.19 -8.24 -23.50
C ALA A 107 -4.65 -8.22 -23.42
N VAL A 108 -4.09 -7.92 -22.24
CA VAL A 108 -2.65 -7.87 -22.00
C VAL A 108 -2.09 -9.26 -21.66
N GLY A 109 -2.90 -10.12 -21.03
CA GLY A 109 -2.50 -11.49 -20.69
C GLY A 109 -1.49 -11.58 -19.54
N ALA A 110 -1.30 -10.51 -18.75
CA ALA A 110 -0.45 -10.49 -17.55
C ALA A 110 -1.13 -11.23 -16.37
N LEU A 111 -1.40 -12.52 -16.56
CA LEU A 111 -2.11 -13.39 -15.63
C LEU A 111 -1.12 -14.25 -14.81
N PRO A 112 -1.43 -14.52 -13.53
CA PRO A 112 -0.61 -15.41 -12.72
C PRO A 112 -0.80 -16.89 -13.09
N SER A 113 0.21 -17.70 -12.81
CA SER A 113 0.09 -19.16 -12.85
C SER A 113 -0.98 -19.64 -11.85
N PRO A 114 -1.85 -20.61 -12.20
CA PRO A 114 -2.79 -21.21 -11.25
C PRO A 114 -2.12 -21.83 -10.03
N PHE A 115 -0.89 -22.35 -10.19
CA PHE A 115 -0.10 -22.88 -9.08
C PHE A 115 0.35 -21.77 -8.13
N ASP A 116 0.78 -20.62 -8.67
CA ASP A 116 1.13 -19.45 -7.88
C ASP A 116 -0.09 -18.91 -7.12
N CYS A 117 -1.27 -18.90 -7.75
CA CYS A 117 -2.53 -18.56 -7.09
C CYS A 117 -2.81 -19.48 -5.90
N PHE A 118 -2.54 -20.79 -6.03
CA PHE A 118 -2.68 -21.74 -4.93
C PHE A 118 -1.68 -21.44 -3.80
N LEU A 119 -0.41 -21.19 -4.11
CA LEU A 119 0.62 -20.86 -3.12
C LEU A 119 0.29 -19.57 -2.36
N VAL A 120 -0.18 -18.54 -3.06
CA VAL A 120 -0.66 -17.29 -2.44
C VAL A 120 -1.84 -17.56 -1.52
N ASN A 121 -2.82 -18.34 -1.97
CA ASN A 121 -3.98 -18.70 -1.14
C ASN A 121 -3.58 -19.52 0.11
N ARG A 122 -2.53 -20.35 0.01
CA ARG A 122 -1.90 -20.99 1.17
C ARG A 122 -1.26 -19.97 2.10
N GLY A 123 -0.52 -19.00 1.57
CA GLY A 123 0.16 -17.94 2.33
C GLY A 123 -0.79 -17.01 3.09
N ILE A 124 -1.94 -16.68 2.51
CA ILE A 124 -2.97 -15.81 3.12
C ILE A 124 -3.50 -16.39 4.44
N LYS A 125 -3.61 -17.72 4.55
CA LYS A 125 -4.13 -18.39 5.75
C LYS A 125 -3.31 -18.09 7.01
N THR A 126 -2.03 -17.78 6.87
CA THR A 126 -1.15 -17.44 8.00
C THR A 126 -0.82 -15.95 8.06
N LEU A 127 -1.41 -15.10 7.20
CA LEU A 127 -1.10 -13.67 7.12
C LEU A 127 -1.24 -12.97 8.47
N HIS A 128 -2.34 -13.18 9.18
CA HIS A 128 -2.61 -12.56 10.47
C HIS A 128 -1.56 -12.91 11.55
N LEU A 129 -1.10 -14.17 11.59
CA LEU A 129 -0.05 -14.61 12.51
C LEU A 129 1.29 -13.98 12.14
N ARG A 130 1.66 -14.02 10.84
CA ARG A 130 2.93 -13.50 10.35
C ARG A 130 3.03 -11.99 10.54
N MET A 131 2.00 -11.24 10.17
CA MET A 131 2.01 -9.77 10.28
C MET A 131 2.12 -9.31 11.72
N LYS A 132 1.43 -9.97 12.67
CA LYS A 132 1.60 -9.71 14.09
C LYS A 132 3.05 -9.91 14.53
N ALA A 133 3.65 -11.06 14.22
CA ALA A 133 5.04 -11.34 14.56
C ALA A 133 6.04 -10.37 13.88
N HIS A 134 5.79 -9.98 12.63
CA HIS A 134 6.60 -8.96 11.94
C HIS A 134 6.56 -7.62 12.67
N SER A 135 5.37 -7.16 13.09
CA SER A 135 5.22 -5.89 13.81
C SER A 135 5.92 -5.93 15.17
N GLU A 136 5.72 -7.00 15.95
CA GLU A 136 6.35 -7.19 17.26
C GLU A 136 7.88 -7.23 17.15
N ASN A 137 8.41 -8.03 16.23
CA ASN A 137 9.85 -8.17 16.03
C ASN A 137 10.48 -6.88 15.46
N ALA A 138 9.84 -6.24 14.48
CA ALA A 138 10.34 -5.01 13.89
C ALA A 138 10.37 -3.87 14.90
N LEU A 139 9.36 -3.75 15.77
CA LEU A 139 9.35 -2.76 16.84
C LEU A 139 10.46 -3.02 17.85
N ALA A 140 10.68 -4.28 18.26
CA ALA A 140 11.77 -4.63 19.16
C ALA A 140 13.14 -4.28 18.56
N VAL A 141 13.36 -4.59 17.28
CA VAL A 141 14.59 -4.23 16.55
C VAL A 141 14.73 -2.71 16.45
N ALA A 142 13.66 -1.98 16.12
CA ALA A 142 13.68 -0.53 16.00
C ALA A 142 14.02 0.15 17.34
N GLN A 143 13.42 -0.29 18.44
CA GLN A 143 13.71 0.21 19.79
C GLN A 143 15.14 -0.11 20.25
N TRP A 144 15.68 -1.28 19.86
CA TRP A 144 17.06 -1.63 20.15
C TRP A 144 18.04 -0.75 19.35
N LEU A 145 17.75 -0.54 18.06
CA LEU A 145 18.55 0.33 17.19
C LEU A 145 18.53 1.80 17.65
N GLU A 146 17.38 2.30 18.12
CA GLU A 146 17.24 3.69 18.57
C GLU A 146 18.09 4.01 19.81
N LYS A 147 18.45 2.99 20.60
CA LYS A 147 19.32 3.12 21.77
C LYS A 147 20.80 2.90 21.44
N ASN A 148 21.13 2.54 20.20
CA ASN A 148 22.49 2.18 19.82
C ASN A 148 23.26 3.43 19.37
N GLU A 149 24.36 3.76 20.07
CA GLU A 149 25.19 4.93 19.77
C GLU A 149 25.81 4.95 18.36
N ARG A 150 25.84 3.80 17.66
CA ARG A 150 26.33 3.70 16.28
C ARG A 150 25.26 3.96 15.23
N VAL A 151 24.01 4.18 15.64
CA VAL A 151 22.87 4.40 14.76
C VAL A 151 22.46 5.86 14.82
N GLU A 152 22.63 6.58 13.72
CA GLU A 152 22.27 8.00 13.63
C GLU A 152 20.76 8.22 13.74
N LYS A 153 19.96 7.39 13.07
CA LYS A 153 18.50 7.53 13.04
C LYS A 153 17.81 6.21 12.71
N VAL A 154 16.69 5.97 13.38
CA VAL A 154 15.78 4.88 13.07
C VAL A 154 14.50 5.45 12.47
N LEU A 155 14.05 4.86 11.36
CA LEU A 155 12.76 5.17 10.75
C LEU A 155 11.88 3.93 10.93
N HIS A 156 10.89 4.03 11.82
CA HIS A 156 9.89 2.99 12.00
C HIS A 156 8.54 3.64 12.39
N PRO A 157 7.43 3.41 11.67
CA PRO A 157 6.16 4.12 11.89
C PRO A 157 5.55 3.97 13.29
N ALA A 158 5.91 2.92 14.03
CA ALA A 158 5.44 2.70 15.39
C ALA A 158 6.32 3.37 16.48
N LEU A 159 7.45 3.99 16.12
CA LEU A 159 8.26 4.75 17.08
C LEU A 159 7.70 6.17 17.24
N PRO A 160 7.62 6.73 18.47
CA PRO A 160 7.20 8.12 18.69
C PRO A 160 8.11 9.15 18.02
N SER A 161 9.36 8.80 17.73
CA SER A 161 10.33 9.63 17.02
C SER A 161 10.07 9.73 15.52
N HIS A 162 9.13 8.94 14.98
CA HIS A 162 8.80 8.96 13.57
C HIS A 162 7.97 10.20 13.20
N PRO A 163 8.32 10.90 12.10
CA PRO A 163 7.60 12.10 11.64
C PRO A 163 6.29 11.83 10.88
#